data_AF-A0A9C9EPG8-F1
#
_entry.id   AF-A0A9C9EPG8-F1
#
_cell.length_a   1.000
_cell.length_b   1.000
_cell.length_c   1.000
_cell.angle_alpha   90.00
_cell.angle_beta   90.00
_cell.angle_gamma   90.00
#
_symmetry.space_group_name_H-M   'P 1'
#
loop_
_entity.id
_entity.type
_entity.pdbx_description
1 polymer ?
#
loop_
_entity_poly.entity_id
_entity_poly.type
_entity_poly.pdbx_seq_one_letter_code
_entity_poly.pdbx_strand_id
1 'polypeptide(L)'
;MGGITLMFYRAFINIFLPPFGIKRTFKQMLVFGVESIPVVALTAVFTGMVLALQTTYEISKFGAENYIGGVVGLSMTRELGPVLTSLIVAGRVGASIAAEIGTMKVTEQIDALETLAMNPIR
;
A
#
# COMPACT_ATOMS: atom_id res chain seq x y z
N MET A 1 24.24 -0.95 -6.92
CA MET A 1 23.72 -1.93 -5.94
C MET A 1 24.21 -1.66 -4.52
N GLY A 2 25.52 -1.50 -4.27
CA GLY A 2 26.06 -1.31 -2.91
C GLY A 2 25.43 -0.17 -2.08
N GLY A 3 25.21 1.02 -2.66
CA GLY A 3 24.61 2.15 -1.93
C GLY A 3 23.16 1.94 -1.49
N ILE A 4 22.34 1.31 -2.34
CA ILE A 4 20.94 0.99 -2.03
C ILE A 4 20.88 -0.06 -0.91
N THR A 5 21.72 -1.09 -0.99
CA THR A 5 21.83 -2.11 0.06
C THR A 5 22.26 -1.50 1.39
N LEU A 6 23.22 -0.56 1.37
CA LEU A 6 23.69 0.12 2.57
C LEU A 6 22.60 1.02 3.19
N MET A 7 21.88 1.77 2.37
CA MET A 7 20.76 2.62 2.81
C MET A 7 19.65 1.78 3.41
N PHE A 8 19.28 0.67 2.75
CA PHE A 8 18.29 -0.26 3.25
C PHE A 8 18.70 -0.88 4.59
N TYR A 9 19.94 -1.36 4.70
CA TYR A 9 20.48 -1.94 5.92
C TYR A 9 20.50 -0.93 7.09
N ARG A 10 20.93 0.30 6.83
CA ARG A 10 20.92 1.38 7.83
C ARG A 10 19.49 1.74 8.25
N ALA A 11 18.57 1.91 7.32
CA ALA A 11 17.17 2.20 7.62
C ALA A 11 16.56 1.09 8.47
N PHE A 12 16.80 -0.18 8.09
CA PHE A 12 16.29 -1.34 8.81
C PHE A 12 16.80 -1.40 10.26
N ILE A 13 18.09 -1.16 10.48
CA ILE A 13 18.66 -1.11 11.84
C ILE A 13 18.06 0.03 12.65
N ASN A 14 17.95 1.24 12.07
CA ASN A 14 17.44 2.41 12.78
C ASN A 14 15.98 2.27 13.25
N ILE A 15 15.18 1.38 12.64
CA ILE A 15 13.83 1.06 13.12
C ILE A 15 13.85 0.47 14.55
N PHE A 16 14.89 -0.30 14.88
CA PHE A 16 15.00 -1.01 16.16
C PHE A 16 15.86 -0.27 17.20
N LEU A 17 16.48 0.85 16.86
CA LEU A 17 17.28 1.64 17.80
C LEU A 17 16.46 2.79 18.42
N PRO A 18 16.55 3.02 19.75
CA PRO A 18 15.90 4.15 20.39
C PRO A 18 16.50 5.50 19.93
N PRO A 19 15.75 6.62 19.93
CA PRO A 19 14.37 6.73 20.38
C PRO A 19 13.37 6.24 19.32
N PHE A 20 12.40 5.43 19.76
CA PHE A 20 11.39 4.86 18.88
C PHE A 20 10.35 5.91 18.47
N GLY A 21 10.21 6.13 17.15
CA GLY A 21 9.27 7.08 16.56
C GLY A 21 7.80 6.63 16.53
N ILE A 22 7.31 5.86 17.51
CA ILE A 22 6.00 5.18 17.48
C ILE A 22 4.85 6.13 17.14
N LYS A 23 4.85 7.34 17.72
CA LYS A 23 3.83 8.37 17.44
C LYS A 23 3.87 8.83 15.97
N ARG A 24 5.06 8.98 15.38
CA ARG A 24 5.26 9.39 13.98
C ARG A 24 4.84 8.27 13.03
N THR A 25 5.23 7.03 13.34
CA THR A 25 4.85 5.83 12.57
C THR A 25 3.34 5.67 12.54
N PHE A 26 2.67 5.77 13.69
CA PHE A 26 1.21 5.63 13.75
C PHE A 26 0.49 6.74 12.97
N LYS A 27 0.98 7.98 13.07
CA LYS A 27 0.47 9.11 12.27
C LYS A 27 0.61 8.84 10.77
N GLN A 28 1.77 8.36 10.31
CA GLN A 28 1.99 8.01 8.90
C GLN A 28 1.12 6.84 8.45
N MET A 29 0.95 5.80 9.28
CA MET A 29 0.05 4.69 8.98
C MET A 29 -1.40 5.16 8.78
N LEU A 30 -1.88 6.09 9.63
CA LEU A 30 -3.22 6.66 9.47
C LEU A 30 -3.36 7.46 8.18
N VAL A 31 -2.40 8.36 7.89
CA VAL A 31 -2.44 9.19 6.66
C VAL A 31 -2.42 8.30 5.42
N PHE A 32 -1.43 7.41 5.31
CA PHE A 32 -1.30 6.53 4.15
C PHE A 32 -2.48 5.56 4.01
N GLY A 33 -3.00 5.04 5.12
CA GLY A 33 -4.17 4.15 5.14
C GLY A 33 -5.42 4.87 4.65
N VAL A 34 -5.80 5.98 5.30
CA VAL A 34 -7.04 6.72 5.02
C VAL A 34 -7.06 7.24 3.58
N GLU A 35 -5.96 7.82 3.12
CA GLU A 35 -5.89 8.36 1.77
C GLU A 35 -5.90 7.27 0.67
N SER A 36 -5.62 6.01 1.02
CA SER A 36 -5.70 4.88 0.08
C SER A 36 -7.12 4.29 -0.01
N ILE A 37 -8.00 4.55 0.97
CA ILE A 37 -9.36 4.01 1.03
C ILE A 37 -10.17 4.29 -0.24
N PRO A 38 -10.21 5.53 -0.80
CA PRO A 38 -11.07 5.82 -1.95
C PRO A 38 -10.70 4.99 -3.18
N VAL A 39 -9.40 4.80 -3.43
CA VAL A 39 -8.90 4.06 -4.60
C VAL A 39 -9.15 2.56 -4.42
N VAL A 40 -8.88 2.01 -3.23
CA VAL A 40 -9.15 0.59 -2.92
C VAL A 40 -10.65 0.30 -2.98
N ALA A 41 -11.49 1.18 -2.42
CA ALA A 41 -12.94 1.00 -2.45
C ALA A 41 -13.50 1.04 -3.88
N LEU A 42 -13.07 2.02 -4.67
CA LEU A 42 -13.53 2.17 -6.05
C LEU A 42 -13.16 0.94 -6.90
N THR A 43 -11.91 0.50 -6.80
CA THR A 43 -11.42 -0.68 -7.53
C THR A 43 -12.12 -1.96 -7.06
N ALA A 44 -12.26 -2.19 -5.75
CA ALA A 44 -12.95 -3.35 -5.22
C ALA A 44 -14.43 -3.42 -5.66
N VAL A 45 -15.11 -2.27 -5.70
CA VAL A 45 -16.51 -2.19 -6.17
C VAL A 45 -16.60 -2.55 -7.66
N PHE A 46 -15.77 -1.96 -8.52
CA PHE A 46 -15.79 -2.29 -9.95
C PHE A 46 -15.40 -3.73 -10.23
N THR A 47 -14.35 -4.24 -9.58
CA THR A 47 -13.94 -5.64 -9.72
C THR A 47 -15.03 -6.60 -9.23
N GLY A 48 -15.68 -6.29 -8.10
CA GLY A 48 -16.80 -7.07 -7.58
C GLY A 48 -18.00 -7.09 -8.53
N MET A 49 -18.36 -5.95 -9.11
CA MET A 49 -19.43 -5.87 -10.12
C MET A 49 -19.12 -6.72 -11.36
N VAL A 50 -17.89 -6.60 -11.88
CA VAL A 50 -17.44 -7.38 -13.04
C VAL A 50 -17.47 -8.88 -12.74
N LEU A 51 -16.98 -9.28 -11.56
CA LEU A 51 -16.98 -10.68 -11.14
C LEU A 51 -18.40 -11.23 -10.99
N ALA A 52 -19.31 -10.45 -10.38
CA ALA A 52 -20.69 -10.85 -10.19
C ALA A 52 -21.41 -11.06 -11.52
N LEU A 53 -21.23 -10.15 -12.48
CA LEU A 53 -21.78 -10.28 -13.83
C LEU A 53 -21.23 -11.54 -14.52
N GLN A 54 -19.91 -11.72 -14.55
CA GLN A 54 -19.29 -12.90 -15.18
C GLN A 54 -19.75 -14.21 -14.52
N THR A 55 -19.80 -14.24 -13.20
CA THR A 55 -20.24 -15.42 -12.44
C THR A 55 -21.70 -15.76 -12.75
N THR A 56 -22.57 -14.75 -12.88
CA THR A 56 -23.97 -14.97 -13.27
C THR A 56 -24.06 -15.62 -14.65
N TYR A 57 -23.36 -15.08 -15.64
CA TYR A 57 -23.35 -15.66 -17.00
C TYR A 57 -22.85 -17.10 -17.04
N GLU A 58 -21.86 -17.46 -16.22
CA GLU A 58 -21.35 -18.83 -16.17
C GLU A 58 -22.27 -19.78 -15.38
N ILE A 59 -22.74 -19.36 -14.20
CA ILE A 59 -23.52 -20.22 -13.30
C ILE A 59 -24.96 -20.42 -13.80
N SER A 60 -25.57 -19.45 -14.47
CA SER A 60 -26.92 -19.60 -15.05
C SER A 60 -26.98 -20.71 -16.11
N LYS A 61 -25.87 -21.04 -16.79
CA LYS A 61 -25.80 -22.18 -17.73
C LYS A 61 -25.98 -23.53 -17.04
N PHE A 62 -25.67 -23.62 -15.75
CA PHE A 62 -25.79 -24.82 -14.94
C PHE A 62 -27.06 -24.84 -14.09
N GLY A 63 -27.93 -23.82 -14.20
CA GLY A 63 -29.16 -23.70 -13.40
C GLY A 63 -28.93 -23.46 -11.90
N ALA A 64 -27.74 -22.99 -11.51
CA ALA A 64 -27.29 -22.93 -10.11
C ALA A 64 -27.23 -21.50 -9.55
N GLU A 65 -28.18 -20.63 -9.91
CA GLU A 65 -28.16 -19.19 -9.63
C GLU A 65 -28.07 -18.83 -8.14
N ASN A 66 -28.59 -19.69 -7.26
CA ASN A 66 -28.51 -19.52 -5.81
C ASN A 66 -27.07 -19.49 -5.26
N TYR A 67 -26.08 -20.01 -6.01
CA TYR A 67 -24.68 -20.05 -5.59
C TYR A 67 -23.87 -18.81 -5.98
N ILE A 68 -24.42 -17.91 -6.80
CA ILE A 68 -23.70 -16.74 -7.33
C ILE A 68 -23.13 -15.88 -6.20
N GLY A 69 -23.95 -15.52 -5.20
CA GLY A 69 -23.52 -14.70 -4.07
C GLY A 69 -22.42 -15.35 -3.24
N GLY A 70 -22.50 -16.68 -3.02
CA GLY A 70 -21.51 -17.43 -2.25
C GLY A 70 -20.16 -17.49 -2.96
N VAL A 71 -20.15 -17.76 -4.27
CA VAL A 71 -18.93 -17.82 -5.09
C VAL A 71 -18.25 -16.45 -5.14
N VAL A 72 -19.01 -15.40 -5.46
CA VAL A 72 -18.46 -14.03 -5.54
C VAL A 72 -17.90 -13.59 -4.18
N GLY A 73 -18.63 -13.81 -3.09
CA GLY A 73 -18.20 -13.44 -1.74
C GLY A 73 -16.94 -14.18 -1.28
N LEU A 74 -16.85 -15.49 -1.53
CA LEU A 74 -15.68 -16.30 -1.20
C LEU A 74 -14.45 -15.88 -2.01
N SER A 75 -14.57 -15.75 -3.33
CA SER A 75 -13.47 -15.35 -4.20
C SER A 75 -12.96 -13.94 -3.88
N MET A 76 -13.88 -13.00 -3.61
CA MET A 76 -13.50 -11.65 -3.19
C MET A 76 -12.78 -11.64 -1.84
N THR A 77 -13.23 -12.42 -0.86
CA THR A 77 -12.67 -12.35 0.50
C THR A 77 -11.35 -13.12 0.62
N ARG A 78 -11.22 -14.26 -0.07
CA ARG A 78 -10.02 -15.12 0.04
C ARG A 78 -8.88 -14.72 -0.88
N GLU A 79 -9.18 -14.18 -2.06
CA GLU A 79 -8.17 -14.00 -3.10
C GLU A 79 -8.08 -12.54 -3.52
N LEU A 80 -9.14 -12.03 -4.17
CA LEU A 80 -9.07 -10.74 -4.86
C LEU A 80 -8.97 -9.57 -3.88
N GLY A 81 -9.67 -9.60 -2.75
CA GLY A 81 -9.65 -8.54 -1.74
C GLY A 81 -8.24 -8.30 -1.19
N PRO A 82 -7.56 -9.33 -0.63
CA PRO A 82 -6.18 -9.20 -0.17
C PRO A 82 -5.20 -8.79 -1.27
N VAL A 83 -5.29 -9.38 -2.47
CA VAL A 83 -4.37 -9.11 -3.58
C VAL A 83 -4.53 -7.69 -4.11
N LEU A 84 -5.77 -7.24 -4.38
CA LEU A 84 -6.02 -5.89 -4.89
C LEU A 84 -5.64 -4.83 -3.86
N THR A 85 -6.02 -5.04 -2.60
CA THR A 85 -5.70 -4.09 -1.53
C THR A 85 -4.19 -3.95 -1.35
N SER A 86 -3.46 -5.07 -1.26
CA SER A 86 -2.00 -5.03 -1.08
C SER A 86 -1.29 -4.37 -2.26
N LEU A 87 -1.68 -4.69 -3.49
CA LEU A 87 -1.08 -4.12 -4.69
C LEU A 87 -1.31 -2.60 -4.79
N ILE A 88 -2.56 -2.16 -4.58
CA ILE A 88 -2.94 -0.74 -4.70
C ILE A 88 -2.26 0.08 -3.60
N VAL A 89 -2.30 -0.40 -2.35
CA VAL A 89 -1.67 0.30 -1.22
C VAL A 89 -0.15 0.37 -1.44
N ALA A 90 0.50 -0.72 -1.81
CA ALA A 90 1.94 -0.72 -2.06
C ALA A 90 2.34 0.26 -3.18
N GLY A 91 1.59 0.27 -4.29
CA GLY A 91 1.84 1.18 -5.41
C GLY A 91 1.66 2.65 -5.01
N ARG A 92 0.52 2.99 -4.40
CA ARG A 92 0.19 4.37 -4.04
C ARG A 92 1.11 4.92 -2.94
N VAL A 93 1.29 4.16 -1.86
CA VAL A 93 2.12 4.58 -0.72
C VAL A 93 3.59 4.61 -1.12
N GLY A 94 4.06 3.61 -1.88
CA GLY A 94 5.44 3.58 -2.38
C GLY A 94 5.77 4.77 -3.28
N ALA A 95 4.87 5.11 -4.22
CA ALA A 95 5.03 6.27 -5.08
C ALA A 95 5.01 7.59 -4.28
N SER A 96 4.12 7.72 -3.29
CA SER A 96 4.05 8.89 -2.42
C SER A 96 5.34 9.09 -1.63
N ILE A 97 5.87 8.03 -1.01
CA ILE A 97 7.13 8.09 -0.25
C ILE A 97 8.30 8.45 -1.18
N ALA A 98 8.37 7.84 -2.36
CA ALA A 98 9.41 8.13 -3.33
C ALA A 98 9.36 9.60 -3.81
N ALA A 99 8.15 10.14 -4.05
CA ALA A 99 7.96 11.53 -4.45
C ALA A 99 8.34 12.52 -3.33
N GLU A 100 8.00 12.21 -2.07
CA GLU A 100 8.36 13.03 -0.91
C GLU A 100 9.88 13.09 -0.71
N ILE A 101 10.55 11.94 -0.69
CA ILE A 101 12.02 11.86 -0.59
C ILE A 101 12.70 12.52 -1.79
N GLY A 102 12.16 12.33 -3.00
CA GLY A 102 12.65 12.98 -4.22
C GLY A 102 12.56 14.51 -4.12
N THR A 103 11.45 15.03 -3.62
CA THR A 103 11.27 16.47 -3.39
C THR A 103 12.25 16.99 -2.36
N MET A 104 12.47 16.27 -1.25
CA MET A 104 13.46 16.63 -0.24
C MET A 104 14.89 16.67 -0.79
N LYS A 105 15.21 15.80 -1.76
CA LYS A 105 16.53 15.84 -2.42
C LYS A 105 16.67 17.01 -3.39
N VAL A 106 15.65 17.29 -4.20
CA VAL A 106 15.67 18.41 -5.17
C VAL A 106 15.69 19.76 -4.46
N THR A 107 15.07 19.87 -3.29
CA THR A 107 15.07 21.08 -2.44
C THR A 107 16.24 21.15 -1.46
N GLU A 108 17.25 20.29 -1.60
CA GLU A 108 18.46 20.22 -0.77
C GLU A 108 18.21 20.04 0.74
N GLN A 109 17.00 19.64 1.16
CA GLN A 109 16.67 19.43 2.57
C GLN A 109 17.49 18.29 3.18
N ILE A 110 17.79 17.25 2.41
CA ILE A 110 18.65 16.14 2.86
C ILE A 110 20.07 16.65 3.13
N ASP A 111 20.60 17.47 2.24
CA ASP A 111 21.96 18.01 2.35
C ASP A 111 22.04 19.01 3.51
N ALA A 112 20.98 19.80 3.73
CA ALA A 112 20.86 20.67 4.89
C ALA A 112 20.93 19.90 6.23
N LEU A 113 20.25 18.75 6.36
CA LEU A 113 20.33 17.92 7.56
C LEU A 113 21.76 17.43 7.83
N GLU A 114 22.49 17.04 6.78
CA GLU A 114 23.89 16.62 6.89
C GLU A 114 24.80 17.77 7.36
N THR A 115 24.61 18.99 6.85
CA THR A 115 25.37 20.18 7.31
C THR A 115 25.11 20.54 8.77
N LEU A 116 23.92 20.22 9.29
CA LEU A 116 23.53 20.42 10.69
C LEU A 116 23.96 19.26 11.60
N ALA A 117 24.78 18.33 11.11
CA ALA A 117 25.20 17.12 11.82
C ALA A 117 24.02 16.24 12.30
N MET A 118 22.86 16.33 11.62
CA MET A 118 21.72 15.45 11.85
C MET A 118 21.70 14.31 10.83
N ASN A 119 21.30 13.11 11.27
CA ASN A 119 21.23 11.95 10.38
C ASN A 119 19.93 11.97 9.57
N PRO A 120 19.97 12.13 8.23
CA PRO A 120 18.77 12.18 7.39
C PRO A 120 18.04 10.84 7.27
N ILE A 121 18.67 9.72 7.66
CA ILE A 121 18.08 8.36 7.62
C ILE A 121 17.19 8.09 8.87
N ARG A 122 17.23 8.97 9.88
CA ARG A 122 16.58 8.75 11.19
C ARG A 122 15.26 9.52 11.35
#